data_AF-A0A952NM04-F1
#
_entry.id   AF-A0A952NM04-F1
#
_cell.length_a   1.000
_cell.length_b   1.000
_cell.length_c   1.000
_cell.angle_alpha   90.00
_cell.angle_beta   90.00
_cell.angle_gamma   90.00
#
_symmetry.space_group_name_H-M   'P 1'
#
loop_
_entity.id
_entity.type
_entity.pdbx_description
1 polymer ?
#
loop_
_entity_poly.entity_id
_entity_poly.type
_entity_poly.pdbx_seq_one_letter_code
_entity_poly.pdbx_strand_id
1 'polypeptide(L)'
;MSQGSKKTPKRPTISIKRDVVNPSDYLNFDHRFSCDDCTHFKASDATCTIGYWTQWHRQEFQAAEYERTGRMAHCRFLEID
;
A
#
# COMPACT_ATOMS: atom_id res chain seq x y z
N MET A 1 30.71 32.80 11.18
CA MET A 1 30.36 32.09 9.93
C MET A 1 29.63 30.82 10.30
N SER A 2 28.30 30.87 10.42
CA SER A 2 27.49 29.74 10.90
C SER A 2 27.08 28.88 9.72
N GLN A 3 27.62 27.66 9.65
CA GLN A 3 27.40 26.72 8.56
C GLN A 3 25.95 26.24 8.55
N GLY A 4 25.22 26.55 7.47
CA GLY A 4 23.87 26.05 7.24
C GLY A 4 23.89 24.53 7.04
N SER A 5 23.14 23.82 7.88
CA SER A 5 22.94 22.37 7.79
C SER A 5 22.35 22.02 6.42
N LYS A 6 23.14 21.36 5.58
CA LYS A 6 22.71 20.85 4.28
C LYS A 6 21.71 19.72 4.54
N LYS A 7 20.42 19.99 4.34
CA LYS A 7 19.35 18.98 4.45
C LYS A 7 19.63 17.85 3.45
N THR A 8 19.93 16.66 3.97
CA THR A 8 20.05 15.44 3.16
C THR A 8 18.76 15.24 2.37
N PRO A 9 18.81 14.97 1.05
CA PRO A 9 17.59 14.70 0.29
C PRO A 9 16.91 13.46 0.87
N LYS A 10 15.64 13.60 1.26
CA LYS A 10 14.83 12.46 1.71
C LYS A 10 14.76 11.46 0.56
N ARG A 11 15.15 10.21 0.79
CA ARG A 11 14.97 9.13 -0.19
C ARG A 11 13.50 9.10 -0.61
N PRO A 12 13.20 9.02 -1.92
CA PRO A 12 11.84 8.79 -2.38
C PRO A 12 11.35 7.50 -1.72
N THR A 13 10.35 7.61 -0.85
CA THR A 13 9.69 6.43 -0.30
C THR A 13 8.86 5.83 -1.42
N ILE A 14 8.99 4.52 -1.63
CA ILE A 14 8.19 3.80 -2.62
C ILE A 14 6.73 3.96 -2.19
N SER A 15 5.99 4.83 -2.89
CA SER A 15 4.60 5.11 -2.60
C SER A 15 3.71 4.10 -3.31
N ILE A 16 2.59 3.81 -2.66
CA ILE A 16 1.58 2.89 -3.16
C ILE A 16 0.65 3.68 -4.06
N LYS A 17 0.29 3.11 -5.20
CA LYS A 17 -0.68 3.71 -6.09
C LYS A 17 -2.09 3.37 -5.59
N ARG A 18 -2.94 4.38 -5.55
CA ARG A 18 -4.37 4.20 -5.26
C ARG A 18 -5.10 4.19 -6.58
N ASP A 19 -5.64 3.05 -6.96
CA ASP A 19 -6.39 2.88 -8.20
C ASP A 19 -7.89 2.86 -7.90
N VAL A 20 -8.67 3.29 -8.89
CA VAL A 20 -10.13 3.26 -8.81
C VAL A 20 -10.57 1.82 -9.01
N VAL A 21 -11.39 1.32 -8.09
CA VAL A 21 -11.95 -0.04 -8.16
C VAL A 21 -13.43 0.07 -8.49
N ASN A 22 -13.87 -0.68 -9.49
CA ASN A 22 -15.29 -0.75 -9.83
C ASN A 22 -16.05 -1.48 -8.71
N PRO A 23 -17.19 -0.95 -8.23
CA PRO A 23 -18.02 -1.64 -7.22
C PRO A 23 -18.49 -3.03 -7.63
N SER A 24 -18.77 -3.24 -8.91
CA SER A 24 -19.12 -4.57 -9.40
C SER A 24 -17.95 -5.53 -9.22
N ASP A 25 -16.72 -5.10 -9.51
CA ASP A 25 -15.56 -5.96 -9.38
C ASP A 25 -15.25 -6.24 -7.92
N TYR A 26 -15.32 -5.20 -7.07
CA TYR A 26 -15.12 -5.32 -5.62
C TYR A 26 -16.06 -6.33 -4.95
N LEU A 27 -17.31 -6.44 -5.42
CA LEU A 27 -18.31 -7.36 -4.85
C LEU A 27 -18.21 -8.78 -5.43
N ASN A 28 -17.82 -8.93 -6.69
CA ASN A 28 -17.87 -10.20 -7.40
C ASN A 28 -16.57 -11.00 -7.35
N PHE A 29 -15.44 -10.35 -7.09
CA PHE A 29 -14.14 -11.01 -7.04
C PHE A 29 -13.61 -11.11 -5.61
N ASP A 30 -13.15 -12.31 -5.23
CA ASP A 30 -12.41 -12.52 -3.99
C ASP A 30 -10.99 -11.96 -4.15
N HIS A 31 -10.88 -10.68 -3.83
CA HIS A 31 -9.71 -9.86 -3.99
C HIS A 31 -8.70 -10.11 -2.86
N ARG A 32 -7.84 -11.13 -3.01
CA ARG A 32 -6.64 -11.32 -2.16
C ARG A 32 -5.56 -10.28 -2.46
N PHE A 33 -5.91 -9.00 -2.33
CA PHE A 33 -5.02 -7.87 -2.60
C PHE A 33 -4.43 -7.24 -1.33
N SER A 34 -4.75 -7.83 -0.18
CA SER A 34 -4.28 -7.34 1.11
C SER A 34 -2.86 -7.82 1.39
N CYS A 35 -2.10 -7.03 2.15
CA CYS A 35 -0.84 -7.50 2.71
C CYS A 35 -1.07 -8.64 3.71
N ASP A 36 -2.23 -8.73 4.37
CA ASP A 36 -2.49 -9.77 5.37
C ASP A 36 -2.43 -11.18 4.73
N ASP A 37 -2.77 -11.30 3.44
CA ASP A 37 -2.69 -12.54 2.65
C ASP A 37 -1.42 -12.64 1.77
N CYS A 38 -0.51 -11.67 1.87
CA CYS A 38 0.67 -11.57 1.01
C CYS A 38 1.88 -12.33 1.59
N THR A 39 2.58 -13.09 0.74
CA THR A 39 3.82 -13.80 1.12
C THR A 39 4.96 -12.87 1.56
N HIS A 40 4.93 -11.60 1.14
CA HIS A 40 5.90 -10.58 1.51
C HIS A 40 5.55 -9.84 2.80
N PHE A 41 4.42 -10.15 3.42
CA PHE A 41 4.03 -9.56 4.68
C PHE A 41 4.60 -10.37 5.85
N LYS A 42 5.41 -9.69 6.67
CA LYS A 42 5.95 -10.26 7.88
C LYS A 42 5.04 -9.88 9.05
N ALA A 43 4.15 -10.79 9.41
CA ALA A 43 3.18 -10.58 10.49
C ALA A 43 3.82 -10.25 11.85
N SER A 44 5.05 -10.71 12.12
CA SER A 44 5.74 -10.43 13.40
C SER A 44 6.03 -8.95 13.61
N ASP A 45 6.38 -8.23 12.54
CA ASP A 45 6.85 -6.85 12.60
C ASP A 45 5.85 -5.89 11.94
N ALA A 46 4.74 -6.42 11.41
CA ALA A 46 3.80 -5.71 10.55
C ALA A 46 4.51 -4.95 9.41
N THR A 47 5.55 -5.54 8.82
CA THR A 47 6.35 -4.92 7.75
C THR A 47 6.25 -5.69 6.44
N CYS A 48 6.35 -4.97 5.32
CA CYS A 48 6.40 -5.56 3.99
C CYS A 48 7.88 -5.70 3.61
N THR A 49 8.31 -6.90 3.24
CA THR A 49 9.70 -7.16 2.84
C THR A 49 10.11 -6.42 1.58
N ILE A 50 9.14 -5.95 0.78
CA ILE A 50 9.37 -5.14 -0.43
C ILE A 50 9.70 -3.67 -0.07
N GLY A 51 9.44 -3.25 1.17
CA GLY A 51 9.68 -1.88 1.63
C GLY A 51 8.50 -0.93 1.43
N TYR A 52 7.33 -1.45 1.08
CA TYR A 52 6.08 -0.68 1.07
C TYR A 52 5.55 -0.43 2.49
N TRP A 53 4.78 0.64 2.64
CA TRP A 53 4.07 0.93 3.88
C TRP A 53 2.88 -0.01 4.04
N THR A 54 3.00 -0.97 4.94
CA THR A 54 1.98 -2.00 5.19
C THR A 54 0.63 -1.42 5.58
N GLN A 55 0.60 -0.31 6.31
CA GLN A 55 -0.64 0.35 6.72
C GLN A 55 -1.65 0.45 5.57
N TRP A 56 -1.24 0.91 4.39
CA TRP A 56 -2.17 1.13 3.28
C TRP A 56 -2.53 -0.16 2.52
N HIS A 57 -1.80 -1.24 2.73
CA HIS A 57 -2.04 -2.53 2.08
C HIS A 57 -2.87 -3.50 2.91
N ARG A 58 -3.08 -3.23 4.20
CA ARG A 58 -3.91 -4.13 5.02
C ARG A 58 -5.36 -4.04 4.60
N GLN A 59 -6.07 -5.15 4.74
CA GLN A 59 -7.47 -5.25 4.29
C GLN A 59 -8.35 -4.18 4.93
N GLU A 60 -8.14 -3.92 6.22
CA GLU A 60 -8.88 -2.90 6.98
C GLU A 60 -8.75 -1.49 6.37
N PHE A 61 -7.55 -1.11 5.94
CA PHE A 61 -7.28 0.22 5.39
C PHE A 61 -7.69 0.32 3.93
N GLN A 62 -7.54 -0.78 3.17
CA GLN A 62 -8.04 -0.87 1.80
C GLN A 62 -9.56 -0.72 1.75
N ALA A 63 -10.29 -1.43 2.64
CA ALA A 63 -11.74 -1.33 2.75
C ALA A 63 -12.17 0.09 3.16
N ALA A 64 -11.55 0.66 4.20
CA ALA A 64 -11.88 2.01 4.65
C ALA A 64 -11.60 3.09 3.58
N GLU A 65 -10.48 2.99 2.84
CA GLU A 65 -10.18 3.90 1.73
C GLU A 65 -11.16 3.74 0.57
N TYR A 66 -11.55 2.49 0.27
CA TYR A 66 -12.51 2.18 -0.76
C TYR A 66 -13.90 2.75 -0.42
N GLU A 67 -14.40 2.53 0.78
CA GLU A 67 -15.66 3.08 1.26
C GLU A 67 -15.66 4.62 1.23
N ARG A 68 -14.51 5.24 1.55
CA ARG A 68 -14.40 6.70 1.60
C ARG A 68 -14.23 7.36 0.23
N THR A 69 -13.51 6.72 -0.69
CA THR A 69 -13.02 7.37 -1.92
C THR A 69 -13.31 6.61 -3.21
N GLY A 70 -13.79 5.36 -3.12
CA GLY A 70 -13.91 4.44 -4.24
C GLY A 70 -12.55 3.98 -4.79
N ARG A 71 -11.46 4.17 -4.05
CA ARG A 71 -10.11 3.81 -4.45
C ARG A 71 -9.49 2.83 -3.47
N MET A 72 -8.68 1.93 -3.99
CA MET A 72 -7.96 0.95 -3.19
C MET A 72 -6.46 1.05 -3.45
N ALA A 73 -5.69 0.87 -2.39
CA ALA A 73 -4.24 0.86 -2.43
C ALA A 73 -3.74 -0.57 -2.74
N HIS A 74 -3.50 -0.86 -4.01
CA HIS A 74 -2.99 -2.17 -4.43
C HIS A 74 -1.47 -2.23 -4.32
N CYS A 75 -0.96 -3.37 -3.85
CA CYS A 75 0.47 -3.62 -3.94
C CYS A 75 0.85 -3.75 -5.42
N ARG A 76 1.83 -2.97 -5.88
CA ARG A 76 2.30 -2.99 -7.28
C ARG A 76 2.82 -4.36 -7.73
N PHE A 77 3.19 -5.23 -6.79
CA PHE A 77 3.62 -6.60 -7.09
C PHE A 77 2.45 -7.51 -7.49
N LEU A 78 1.22 -7.13 -7.17
CA LEU A 78 0.00 -7.83 -7.59
C LEU A 78 -0.46 -7.41 -9.00
N GLU A 79 0.12 -6.35 -9.58
CA GLU A 79 -0.19 -5.88 -10.94
C GLU A 79 0.60 -6.64 -12.03
N ILE A 80 1.49 -7.56 -11.65
CA ILE A 80 2.33 -8.32 -12.58
C ILE A 80 1.63 -9.65 -12.89
N ASP A 81 0.83 -9.67 -13.95
CA ASP A 81 0.49 -10.88 -14.72
C ASP A 81 1.56 -11.08 -15.81
#